data_AF-A0A1K1PH18-F1
#
_entry.id   AF-A0A1K1PH18-F1
#
_cell.length_a   1.000
_cell.length_b   1.000
_cell.length_c   1.000
_cell.angle_alpha   90.00
_cell.angle_beta   90.00
_cell.angle_gamma   90.00
#
_symmetry.space_group_name_H-M   'P 1'
#
loop_
_entity.id
_entity.type
_entity.pdbx_description
1 polymer ?
#
loop_
_entity_poly.entity_id
_entity_poly.type
_entity_poly.pdbx_seq_one_letter_code
_entity_poly.pdbx_strand_id
1 'polypeptide(L)'
;MFSKYDVYTTVQSLYCYPDSDVLKNKLNIRDRNELKQAEEEITSLKQYMLMESPIKGRFSKTQLMNIHRFLFEDIYPFAGHIRREQISKGDTMFYPPHLIGQELDKVFAKLHSEKMLHETDRKCQIEYLSYIMSELNIIHPFREGNGRSIRELIRCMALHYGFTLDWSCVDRDTMLDAAVKSVVDDRAFCDVIVECVVEGYGITIPPRFSAFQRPPHLCCSFHLPSLRSDLCCLKLCACRSAAVRPPSYRRTSVRR
;
A
#
# COMPACT_ATOMS: atom_id res chain seq x y z
N MET A 1 -16.45 15.69 25.85
CA MET A 1 -15.06 16.17 25.92
C MET A 1 -14.34 15.57 24.73
N PHE A 2 -13.94 16.39 23.75
CA PHE A 2 -13.31 15.89 22.53
C PHE A 2 -11.88 15.43 22.82
N SER A 3 -11.48 14.32 22.21
CA SER A 3 -10.16 13.75 22.42
C SER A 3 -9.12 14.50 21.57
N LYS A 4 -7.87 14.58 22.03
CA LYS A 4 -6.73 15.04 21.21
C LYS A 4 -6.56 14.22 19.92
N TYR A 5 -7.22 13.07 19.83
CA TYR A 5 -7.15 12.14 18.71
C TYR A 5 -8.26 12.30 17.66
N ASP A 6 -9.32 13.08 17.94
CA ASP A 6 -10.45 13.22 17.03
C ASP A 6 -10.07 14.05 15.79
N VAL A 7 -10.64 13.67 14.65
CA VAL A 7 -10.50 14.38 13.36
C VAL A 7 -11.71 15.27 13.15
N TYR A 8 -11.48 16.55 12.88
CA TYR A 8 -12.54 17.57 12.79
C TYR A 8 -12.76 18.06 11.35
N THR A 9 -14.01 18.43 11.04
CA THR A 9 -14.43 19.11 9.80
C THR A 9 -15.20 20.39 10.15
N THR A 10 -15.14 21.43 9.32
CA THR A 10 -15.82 22.73 9.58
C THR A 10 -17.32 22.71 9.27
N VAL A 11 -17.77 21.71 8.52
CA VAL A 11 -19.17 21.45 8.14
C VAL A 11 -19.50 19.99 8.45
N GLN A 12 -20.79 19.63 8.43
CA GLN A 12 -21.23 18.24 8.52
C GLN A 12 -20.50 17.39 7.48
N SER A 13 -19.72 16.41 7.94
CA SER A 13 -18.89 15.59 7.07
C SER A 13 -19.74 14.71 6.17
N LEU A 14 -19.45 14.73 4.86
CA LEU A 14 -20.07 13.84 3.87
C LEU A 14 -19.84 12.36 4.18
N TYR A 15 -18.81 12.07 4.98
CA TYR A 15 -18.45 10.72 5.41
C TYR A 15 -19.25 10.23 6.60
N CYS A 16 -19.92 11.10 7.36
CA CYS A 16 -20.73 10.71 8.51
C CYS A 16 -22.20 10.52 8.12
N TYR A 17 -22.93 9.77 8.95
CA TYR A 17 -24.38 9.71 8.85
C TYR A 17 -25.01 11.09 9.11
N PRO A 18 -26.22 11.36 8.58
CA PRO A 18 -26.96 12.58 8.92
C PRO A 18 -27.06 12.77 10.43
N ASP A 19 -26.83 14.00 10.89
CA ASP A 19 -26.92 14.44 12.30
C ASP A 19 -26.10 13.59 13.28
N SER A 20 -25.00 13.03 12.79
CA SER A 20 -24.11 12.15 13.56
C SER A 20 -22.64 12.41 13.20
N ASP A 21 -21.77 12.10 14.15
CA ASP A 21 -20.32 12.07 14.02
C ASP A 21 -19.79 10.68 13.61
N VAL A 22 -20.67 9.69 13.49
CA VAL A 22 -20.33 8.31 13.12
C VAL A 22 -20.16 8.17 11.62
N LEU A 23 -19.02 7.63 11.20
CA LEU A 23 -18.68 7.39 9.79
C LEU A 23 -19.64 6.35 9.18
N LYS A 24 -20.11 6.64 7.97
CA LYS A 24 -20.86 5.70 7.11
C LYS A 24 -19.99 4.47 6.88
N ASN A 25 -20.48 3.33 7.37
CA ASN A 25 -19.77 2.06 7.33
C ASN A 25 -20.65 0.95 6.72
N LYS A 26 -20.01 -0.11 6.24
CA LYS A 26 -20.66 -1.26 5.60
C LYS A 26 -21.33 -2.21 6.61
N LEU A 27 -21.03 -2.05 7.89
CA LEU A 27 -21.59 -2.83 8.99
C LEU A 27 -22.92 -2.25 9.49
N ASN A 28 -23.33 -1.08 8.98
CA ASN A 28 -24.51 -0.32 9.40
C ASN A 28 -24.52 0.07 10.89
N ILE A 29 -23.35 0.14 11.53
CA ILE A 29 -23.19 0.53 12.92
C ILE A 29 -23.42 2.04 13.07
N ARG A 30 -24.20 2.45 14.07
CA ARG A 30 -24.54 3.85 14.36
C ARG A 30 -23.99 4.35 15.69
N ASP A 31 -23.49 3.45 16.54
CA ASP A 31 -22.81 3.82 17.77
C ASP A 31 -21.30 4.01 17.52
N ARG A 32 -20.75 5.09 18.09
CA ARG A 32 -19.34 5.46 17.89
C ARG A 32 -18.38 4.44 18.51
N ASN A 33 -18.69 3.92 19.69
CA ASN A 33 -17.80 3.00 20.41
C ASN A 33 -17.86 1.61 19.78
N GLU A 34 -19.06 1.16 19.39
CA GLU A 34 -19.25 -0.09 18.66
C GLU A 34 -18.51 -0.06 17.31
N LEU A 35 -18.60 1.04 16.55
CA LEU A 35 -17.87 1.17 15.29
C LEU A 35 -16.36 1.13 15.51
N LYS A 36 -15.88 1.83 16.55
CA LYS A 36 -14.45 1.85 16.90
C LYS A 36 -13.95 0.44 17.25
N GLN A 37 -14.69 -0.30 18.07
CA GLN A 37 -14.32 -1.66 18.45
C GLN A 37 -14.29 -2.59 17.22
N ALA A 38 -15.33 -2.57 16.40
CA ALA A 38 -15.40 -3.38 15.18
C ALA A 38 -14.25 -3.03 14.20
N GLU A 39 -13.93 -1.75 14.06
CA GLU A 39 -12.80 -1.29 13.24
C GLU A 39 -11.46 -1.80 13.77
N GLU A 40 -11.22 -1.70 15.09
CA GLU A 40 -9.99 -2.18 15.73
C GLU A 40 -9.81 -3.70 15.55
N GLU A 41 -10.87 -4.48 15.76
CA GLU A 41 -10.84 -5.95 15.60
C GLU A 41 -10.56 -6.35 14.14
N ILE A 42 -11.32 -5.80 13.19
CA ILE A 42 -11.16 -6.12 11.76
C ILE A 42 -9.78 -5.68 11.26
N THR A 43 -9.35 -4.46 11.59
CA THR A 43 -8.07 -3.95 11.10
C THR A 43 -6.87 -4.66 11.74
N SER A 44 -6.98 -5.15 12.98
CA SER A 44 -5.93 -5.96 13.61
C SER A 44 -5.72 -7.29 12.89
N LEU A 45 -6.81 -7.99 12.52
CA LEU A 45 -6.73 -9.22 11.71
C LEU A 45 -6.09 -8.96 10.34
N LYS A 46 -6.46 -7.86 9.69
CA LYS A 46 -5.86 -7.50 8.39
C LYS A 46 -4.40 -7.09 8.50
N GLN A 47 -4.01 -6.40 9.56
CA GLN A 47 -2.60 -6.10 9.81
C GLN A 47 -1.78 -7.38 10.00
N TYR A 48 -2.31 -8.36 10.74
CA TYR A 48 -1.67 -9.67 10.86
C TYR A 48 -1.49 -10.36 9.49
N MET A 49 -2.51 -10.34 8.62
CA MET A 49 -2.39 -10.88 7.26
C MET A 49 -1.31 -10.17 6.42
N LEU A 50 -1.13 -8.86 6.62
CA LEU A 50 -0.08 -8.10 5.93
C LEU A 50 1.32 -8.40 6.48
N MET A 51 1.46 -8.78 7.75
CA MET A 51 2.75 -9.24 8.28
C MET A 51 3.25 -10.47 7.53
N GLU A 52 2.36 -11.44 7.27
CA GLU A 52 2.65 -12.66 6.50
C GLU A 52 2.81 -12.39 5.00
N SER A 53 1.91 -11.59 4.41
CA SER A 53 1.90 -11.30 2.98
C SER A 53 1.74 -9.79 2.71
N PRO A 54 2.84 -9.03 2.77
CA PRO A 54 2.79 -7.60 2.49
C PRO A 54 2.28 -7.30 1.08
N ILE A 55 1.51 -6.20 0.93
CA ILE A 55 1.05 -5.75 -0.38
C ILE A 55 2.27 -5.30 -1.19
N LYS A 56 2.57 -6.09 -2.23
CA LYS A 56 3.66 -5.80 -3.16
C LYS A 56 3.33 -4.58 -4.00
N GLY A 57 4.35 -3.77 -4.26
CA GLY A 57 4.25 -2.61 -5.11
C GLY A 57 5.63 -2.08 -5.46
N ARG A 58 5.66 -0.90 -6.07
CA ARG A 58 6.89 -0.18 -6.40
C ARG A 58 7.09 1.04 -5.49
N PHE A 59 6.56 1.03 -4.27
CA PHE A 59 6.56 2.18 -3.36
C PHE A 59 5.99 3.42 -4.06
N SER A 60 4.70 3.34 -4.40
CA SER A 60 3.96 4.37 -5.13
C SER A 60 2.64 4.68 -4.41
N LYS A 61 1.98 5.78 -4.78
CA LYS A 61 0.65 6.12 -4.23
C LYS A 61 -0.37 5.00 -4.40
N THR A 62 -0.29 4.23 -5.50
CA THR A 62 -1.16 3.07 -5.73
C THR A 62 -0.97 1.99 -4.66
N GLN A 63 0.27 1.75 -4.21
CA GLN A 63 0.53 0.80 -3.13
C GLN A 63 -0.07 1.31 -1.80
N LEU A 64 0.10 2.59 -1.48
CA LEU A 64 -0.50 3.21 -0.29
C LEU A 64 -2.04 3.11 -0.32
N MET A 65 -2.66 3.38 -1.47
CA MET A 65 -4.10 3.23 -1.67
C MET A 65 -4.55 1.77 -1.55
N ASN A 66 -3.77 0.82 -2.08
CA ASN A 66 -4.07 -0.61 -1.96
C ASN A 66 -3.96 -1.10 -0.50
N ILE A 67 -2.96 -0.62 0.25
CA ILE A 67 -2.83 -0.89 1.69
C ILE A 67 -4.06 -0.38 2.44
N HIS A 68 -4.42 0.89 2.23
CA HIS A 68 -5.59 1.47 2.86
C HIS A 68 -6.89 0.75 2.43
N ARG A 69 -7.02 0.37 1.17
CA ARG A 69 -8.16 -0.43 0.71
C ARG A 69 -8.22 -1.74 1.47
N PHE A 70 -7.14 -2.51 1.48
CA PHE A 70 -7.11 -3.81 2.15
C PHE A 70 -7.50 -3.66 3.62
N LEU A 71 -6.86 -2.77 4.37
CA LEU A 71 -7.14 -2.59 5.79
C LEU A 71 -8.60 -2.22 6.11
N PHE A 72 -9.29 -1.47 5.23
CA PHE A 72 -10.58 -0.84 5.57
C PHE A 72 -11.74 -1.23 4.65
N GLU A 73 -11.55 -2.06 3.62
CA GLU A 73 -12.59 -2.38 2.62
C GLU A 73 -13.82 -3.05 3.20
N ASP A 74 -13.74 -3.75 4.31
CA ASP A 74 -14.91 -4.38 4.96
C ASP A 74 -15.67 -3.40 5.86
N ILE A 75 -15.08 -2.23 6.15
CA ILE A 75 -15.61 -1.26 7.10
C ILE A 75 -16.14 -0.03 6.35
N TYR A 76 -15.34 0.55 5.46
CA TYR A 76 -15.64 1.84 4.86
C TYR A 76 -15.85 1.77 3.35
N PRO A 77 -16.92 2.41 2.81
CA PRO A 77 -17.10 2.56 1.36
C PRO A 77 -15.96 3.35 0.69
N PHE A 78 -15.31 4.25 1.42
CA PHE A 78 -14.22 5.08 0.91
C PHE A 78 -12.84 4.40 1.00
N ALA A 79 -12.75 3.14 1.44
CA ALA A 79 -11.47 2.43 1.56
C ALA A 79 -10.68 2.49 0.23
N GLY A 80 -9.40 2.84 0.34
CA GLY A 80 -8.51 3.09 -0.81
C GLY A 80 -8.71 4.41 -1.57
N HIS A 81 -9.65 5.28 -1.19
CA HIS A 81 -9.93 6.53 -1.91
C HIS A 81 -9.42 7.76 -1.16
N ILE A 82 -8.88 8.73 -1.90
CA ILE A 82 -8.46 10.02 -1.36
C ILE A 82 -9.67 10.77 -0.77
N ARG A 83 -9.46 11.42 0.38
CA ARG A 83 -10.52 12.21 1.03
C ARG A 83 -10.93 13.41 0.19
N ARG A 84 -12.18 13.82 0.36
CA ARG A 84 -12.81 14.93 -0.37
C ARG A 84 -13.09 16.14 0.50
N GLU A 85 -12.74 16.09 1.78
CA GLU A 85 -12.97 17.15 2.75
C GLU A 85 -11.68 17.56 3.45
N GLN A 86 -11.61 18.84 3.80
CA GLN A 86 -10.56 19.35 4.66
C GLN A 86 -10.73 18.74 6.06
N ILE A 87 -9.61 18.30 6.64
CA ILE A 87 -9.57 17.77 7.99
C ILE A 87 -8.43 18.40 8.79
N SER A 88 -8.60 18.44 10.09
CA SER A 88 -7.55 18.77 11.06
C SER A 88 -7.56 17.77 12.21
N LYS A 89 -6.43 17.70 12.92
CA LYS A 89 -6.30 16.94 14.16
C LYS A 89 -5.55 17.80 15.16
N GLY A 90 -6.21 18.15 16.27
CA GLY A 90 -5.75 19.23 17.14
C GLY A 90 -5.55 20.52 16.34
N ASP A 91 -4.40 21.16 16.51
CA ASP A 91 -4.04 22.41 15.82
C ASP A 91 -3.42 22.19 14.42
N THR A 92 -3.20 20.93 14.01
CA THR A 92 -2.60 20.61 12.72
C THR A 92 -3.67 20.51 11.64
N MET A 93 -3.61 21.42 10.67
CA MET A 93 -4.40 21.35 9.44
C MET A 93 -3.62 20.58 8.36
N PHE A 94 -4.22 19.52 7.83
CA PHE A 94 -3.59 18.71 6.77
C PHE A 94 -3.78 19.34 5.39
N TYR A 95 -3.16 18.76 4.35
CA TYR A 95 -3.25 19.32 2.99
C TYR A 95 -4.70 19.48 2.47
N PRO A 96 -4.98 20.50 1.64
CA PRO A 96 -6.25 20.60 0.92
C PRO A 96 -6.53 19.37 0.05
N PRO A 97 -7.76 18.82 0.03
CA PRO A 97 -8.11 17.62 -0.73
C PRO A 97 -7.69 17.63 -2.20
N HIS A 98 -7.82 18.78 -2.85
CA HIS A 98 -7.50 18.96 -4.27
C HIS A 98 -5.99 18.92 -4.56
N LEU A 99 -5.13 19.08 -3.55
CA LEU A 99 -3.68 18.99 -3.68
C LEU A 99 -3.11 17.60 -3.36
N ILE A 100 -3.85 16.76 -2.61
CA ILE A 100 -3.37 15.45 -2.13
C ILE A 100 -2.79 14.60 -3.27
N GLY A 101 -3.51 14.49 -4.38
CA GLY A 101 -3.06 13.68 -5.52
C GLY A 101 -1.71 14.13 -6.09
N GLN A 102 -1.52 15.45 -6.21
CA GLN A 102 -0.28 16.06 -6.71
C GLN A 102 0.87 15.88 -5.73
N GLU A 103 0.64 16.08 -4.43
CA GLU A 103 1.69 15.95 -3.42
C GLU A 103 2.15 14.50 -3.23
N LEU A 104 1.23 13.54 -3.28
CA LEU A 104 1.61 12.12 -3.31
C LEU A 104 2.50 11.81 -4.52
N ASP A 105 2.17 12.34 -5.70
CA ASP A 105 2.99 12.14 -6.90
C ASP A 105 4.40 12.71 -6.73
N LYS A 106 4.53 13.90 -6.12
CA LYS A 106 5.84 14.51 -5.84
C LYS A 106 6.68 13.67 -4.89
N VAL A 107 6.09 13.23 -3.76
CA VAL A 107 6.80 12.43 -2.74
C VAL A 107 7.34 11.13 -3.35
N PHE A 108 6.49 10.39 -4.06
CA PHE A 108 6.91 9.13 -4.67
C PHE A 108 7.84 9.33 -5.88
N ALA A 109 7.69 10.40 -6.65
CA ALA A 109 8.65 10.74 -7.70
C ALA A 109 10.04 11.02 -7.12
N LYS A 110 10.11 11.80 -6.02
CA LYS A 110 11.36 12.10 -5.32
C LYS A 110 12.02 10.84 -4.76
N LEU A 111 11.25 9.96 -4.11
CA LEU A 111 11.72 8.65 -3.62
C LEU A 111 12.44 7.85 -4.71
N HIS A 112 11.92 7.88 -5.93
CA HIS A 112 12.52 7.20 -7.07
C HIS A 112 13.70 7.95 -7.69
N SER A 113 13.59 9.27 -7.90
CA SER A 113 14.64 10.05 -8.55
C SER A 113 15.91 10.15 -7.72
N GLU A 114 15.77 10.23 -6.39
CA GLU A 114 16.89 10.27 -5.43
C GLU A 114 17.41 8.88 -5.08
N LYS A 115 16.87 7.81 -5.69
CA LYS A 115 17.30 6.42 -5.48
C LYS A 115 17.28 5.99 -4.00
N MET A 116 16.38 6.54 -3.20
CA MET A 116 16.29 6.26 -1.76
C MET A 116 16.16 4.74 -1.48
N LEU A 117 15.44 4.01 -2.34
CA LEU A 117 15.27 2.55 -2.23
C LEU A 117 16.58 1.75 -2.40
N HIS A 118 17.61 2.35 -2.99
CA HIS A 118 18.91 1.71 -3.22
C HIS A 118 19.96 2.12 -2.18
N GLU A 119 19.56 2.88 -1.15
CA GLU A 119 20.47 3.25 -0.06
C GLU A 119 20.95 2.02 0.71
N THR A 120 22.22 2.03 1.09
CA THR A 120 22.91 0.95 1.80
C THR A 120 23.34 1.35 3.21
N ASP A 121 23.52 2.65 3.48
CA ASP A 121 23.82 3.14 4.82
C ASP A 121 22.58 3.10 5.71
N ARG A 122 22.68 2.42 6.85
CA ARG A 122 21.56 2.16 7.76
C ARG A 122 20.98 3.46 8.33
N LYS A 123 21.82 4.45 8.61
CA LYS A 123 21.37 5.73 9.15
C LYS A 123 20.60 6.50 8.08
N CYS A 124 21.12 6.57 6.86
CA CYS A 124 20.42 7.18 5.72
C CYS A 124 19.09 6.47 5.41
N GLN A 125 19.03 5.14 5.49
CA GLN A 125 17.78 4.38 5.35
C GLN A 125 16.73 4.82 6.37
N ILE A 126 17.10 4.96 7.64
CA ILE A 126 16.19 5.44 8.70
C ILE A 126 15.76 6.88 8.44
N GLU A 127 16.69 7.75 8.05
CA GLU A 127 16.37 9.14 7.68
C GLU A 127 15.37 9.20 6.50
N TYR A 128 15.51 8.33 5.49
CA TYR A 128 14.56 8.25 4.38
C TYR A 128 13.19 7.68 4.78
N LEU A 129 13.14 6.67 5.65
CA LEU A 129 11.88 6.19 6.20
C LEU A 129 11.16 7.29 6.98
N SER A 130 11.91 8.06 7.79
CA SER A 130 11.40 9.19 8.56
C SER A 130 10.86 10.29 7.63
N TYR A 131 11.63 10.67 6.61
CA TYR A 131 11.22 11.65 5.60
C TYR A 131 9.90 11.26 4.94
N ILE A 132 9.81 10.04 4.40
CA ILE A 132 8.59 9.57 3.72
C ILE A 132 7.40 9.49 4.68
N MET A 133 7.63 9.06 5.92
CA MET A 133 6.58 9.01 6.94
C MET A 133 6.06 10.41 7.28
N SER A 134 6.96 11.39 7.44
CA SER A 134 6.65 12.80 7.72
C SER A 134 5.83 13.44 6.60
N GLU A 135 6.26 13.27 5.34
CA GLU A 135 5.54 13.81 4.18
C GLU A 135 4.14 13.22 4.05
N LEU A 136 4.00 11.91 4.22
CA LEU A 136 2.69 11.26 4.14
C LEU A 136 1.79 11.63 5.33
N ASN A 137 2.37 11.88 6.51
CA ASN A 137 1.64 12.29 7.70
C ASN A 137 0.95 13.64 7.51
N ILE A 138 1.63 14.64 6.95
CA ILE A 138 1.06 15.97 6.70
C ILE A 138 0.11 15.98 5.48
N ILE A 139 0.38 15.18 4.44
CA ILE A 139 -0.53 15.01 3.30
C ILE A 139 -1.87 14.41 3.77
N HIS A 140 -1.81 13.40 4.64
CA HIS A 140 -2.97 12.77 5.28
C HIS A 140 -4.08 12.39 4.29
N PRO A 141 -3.81 11.48 3.34
CA PRO A 141 -4.60 11.34 2.11
C PRO A 141 -6.01 10.76 2.29
N PHE A 142 -6.30 10.08 3.38
CA PHE A 142 -7.57 9.38 3.62
C PHE A 142 -8.41 10.08 4.69
N ARG A 143 -9.71 9.75 4.75
CA ARG A 143 -10.61 10.31 5.77
C ARG A 143 -10.31 9.79 7.17
N GLU A 144 -9.97 8.51 7.27
CA GLU A 144 -9.57 7.81 8.49
C GLU A 144 -8.58 6.70 8.07
N GLY A 145 -7.76 6.18 8.99
CA GLY A 145 -6.87 5.06 8.71
C GLY A 145 -5.48 5.43 8.17
N ASN A 146 -5.15 6.73 8.15
CA ASN A 146 -3.87 7.25 7.65
C ASN A 146 -2.66 6.64 8.37
N GLY A 147 -2.60 6.77 9.70
CA GLY A 147 -1.44 6.27 10.46
C GLY A 147 -1.19 4.77 10.29
N ARG A 148 -2.25 3.95 10.24
CA ARG A 148 -2.15 2.49 10.01
C ARG A 148 -1.64 2.17 8.61
N SER A 149 -2.12 2.89 7.60
CA SER A 149 -1.70 2.67 6.20
C SER A 149 -0.27 3.15 5.95
N ILE A 150 0.12 4.28 6.54
CA ILE A 150 1.48 4.83 6.43
C ILE A 150 2.48 3.92 7.13
N ARG A 151 2.23 3.52 8.38
CA ARG A 151 3.12 2.61 9.11
C ARG A 151 3.33 1.27 8.39
N GLU A 152 2.29 0.74 7.74
CA GLU A 152 2.43 -0.46 6.93
C GLU A 152 3.29 -0.24 5.68
N LEU A 153 3.14 0.90 5.00
CA LEU A 153 4.00 1.24 3.86
C LEU A 153 5.47 1.39 4.32
N ILE A 154 5.71 2.05 5.45
CA ILE A 154 7.05 2.20 6.05
C ILE A 154 7.62 0.85 6.46
N ARG A 155 6.81 -0.06 7.03
CA ARG A 155 7.22 -1.44 7.30
C ARG A 155 7.61 -2.19 6.03
N CYS A 156 6.85 -2.05 4.95
CA CYS A 156 7.21 -2.64 3.64
C CYS A 156 8.54 -2.08 3.11
N MET A 157 8.82 -0.79 3.31
CA MET A 157 10.09 -0.17 2.91
C MET A 157 11.26 -0.66 3.78
N ALA A 158 11.08 -0.78 5.10
CA ALA A 158 12.09 -1.35 5.99
C ALA A 158 12.43 -2.81 5.62
N LEU A 159 11.41 -3.62 5.30
CA LEU A 159 11.60 -4.98 4.79
C LEU A 159 12.41 -4.99 3.48
N HIS A 160 12.23 -3.98 2.62
CA HIS A 160 13.04 -3.84 1.41
C HIS A 160 14.50 -3.52 1.71
N TYR A 161 14.78 -2.73 2.76
CA TYR A 161 16.12 -2.48 3.27
C TYR A 161 16.72 -3.67 4.05
N GLY A 162 15.93 -4.70 4.33
CA GLY A 162 16.40 -5.93 4.97
C GLY A 162 16.30 -5.95 6.50
N PHE A 163 15.46 -5.10 7.10
CA PHE A 163 15.17 -5.18 8.54
C PHE A 163 13.67 -5.07 8.83
N THR A 164 13.28 -5.52 10.02
CA THR A 164 11.87 -5.58 10.46
C THR A 164 11.57 -4.44 11.43
N LEU A 165 10.37 -3.87 11.31
CA LEU A 165 9.85 -2.90 12.28
C LEU A 165 8.73 -3.53 13.11
N ASP A 166 8.85 -3.39 14.42
CA ASP A 166 7.80 -3.69 15.39
C ASP A 166 7.32 -2.39 16.04
N TRP A 167 6.12 -1.96 15.63
CA TRP A 167 5.49 -0.73 16.14
C TRP A 167 4.98 -0.87 17.57
N SER A 168 4.97 -2.07 18.16
CA SER A 168 4.60 -2.27 19.56
C SER A 168 5.69 -1.82 20.54
N CYS A 169 6.92 -1.62 20.06
CA CYS A 169 8.03 -1.12 20.86
C CYS A 169 7.87 0.35 21.29
N VAL A 170 7.00 1.12 20.63
CA VAL A 170 6.78 2.54 20.92
C VAL A 170 5.34 2.77 21.35
N ASP A 171 5.16 3.54 22.43
CA ASP A 171 3.83 3.86 22.92
C ASP A 171 3.09 4.89 22.03
N ARG A 172 1.79 5.03 22.29
CA ARG A 172 0.92 5.90 21.50
C ARG A 172 1.31 7.38 21.56
N ASP A 173 1.74 7.86 22.71
CA ASP A 173 2.04 9.28 22.92
C ASP A 173 3.37 9.64 22.27
N THR A 174 4.39 8.79 22.38
CA THR A 174 5.67 8.97 21.65
C THR A 174 5.45 9.02 20.14
N MET A 175 4.62 8.13 19.58
CA MET A 175 4.26 8.14 18.16
C MET A 175 3.48 9.42 17.76
N LEU A 176 2.58 9.89 18.62
CA LEU A 176 1.82 11.12 18.37
C LEU A 176 2.73 12.35 18.39
N ASP A 177 3.63 12.43 19.37
CA ASP A 177 4.56 13.55 19.52
C ASP A 177 5.49 13.65 18.32
N ALA A 178 5.99 12.51 17.82
CA ALA A 178 6.75 12.46 16.57
C ALA A 178 5.90 12.95 15.39
N ALA A 179 4.63 12.54 15.29
CA ALA A 179 3.73 12.98 14.22
C ALA A 179 3.40 14.48 14.26
N VAL A 180 3.36 15.10 15.45
CA VAL A 180 3.19 16.55 15.58
C VAL A 180 4.48 17.28 15.18
N LYS A 181 5.64 16.80 15.64
CA LYS A 181 6.95 17.36 15.26
C LYS A 181 7.23 17.23 13.77
N SER A 182 6.73 16.16 13.13
CA SER A 182 6.94 15.88 11.72
C SER A 182 6.39 16.94 10.76
N VAL A 183 5.55 17.85 11.25
CA VAL A 183 5.02 18.97 10.46
C VAL A 183 6.11 19.97 10.06
N VAL A 184 7.16 20.10 10.88
CA VAL A 184 8.26 21.05 10.68
C VAL A 184 9.64 20.39 10.65
N ASP A 185 9.74 19.12 11.04
CA ASP A 185 10.98 18.34 11.07
C ASP A 185 10.79 16.99 10.39
N ASP A 186 11.34 16.81 9.20
CA ASP A 186 11.21 15.57 8.43
C ASP A 186 11.97 14.39 9.04
N ARG A 187 12.79 14.62 10.08
CA ARG A 187 13.52 13.60 10.85
C ARG A 187 12.80 13.21 12.13
N ALA A 188 11.65 13.78 12.44
CA ALA A 188 10.95 13.58 13.72
C ALA A 188 10.62 12.11 14.06
N PHE A 189 10.54 11.22 13.06
CA PHE A 189 10.31 9.78 13.28
C PHE A 189 11.59 8.95 13.39
N CYS A 190 12.80 9.52 13.28
CA CYS A 190 14.04 8.74 13.29
C CYS A 190 14.20 7.93 14.58
N ASP A 191 14.04 8.57 15.75
CA ASP A 191 14.19 7.88 17.04
C ASP A 191 13.12 6.81 17.23
N VAL A 192 11.88 7.10 16.82
CA VAL A 192 10.76 6.13 16.83
C VAL A 192 11.09 4.91 15.96
N ILE A 193 11.62 5.14 14.75
CA ILE A 193 11.98 4.05 13.83
C ILE A 193 13.14 3.23 14.41
N VAL A 194 14.16 3.87 14.99
CA VAL A 194 15.29 3.19 15.65
C VAL A 194 14.79 2.27 16.76
N GLU A 195 13.89 2.75 17.61
CA GLU A 195 13.32 1.96 18.71
C GLU A 195 12.46 0.79 18.20
N CYS A 196 11.78 0.95 17.07
CA CYS A 196 10.99 -0.10 16.43
C CYS A 196 11.81 -1.11 15.63
N VAL A 197 13.11 -0.89 15.39
CA VAL A 197 13.93 -1.85 14.65
C VAL A 197 14.14 -3.10 15.49
N VAL A 198 13.72 -4.25 14.96
CA VAL A 198 14.02 -5.54 15.55
C VAL A 198 15.09 -6.24 14.72
N GLU A 199 16.25 -6.51 15.34
CA GLU A 199 17.31 -7.31 14.74
C GLU A 199 16.93 -8.80 14.80
N GLY A 200 16.24 -9.28 13.76
CA GLY A 200 16.03 -10.70 13.54
C GLY A 200 17.21 -11.31 12.81
N TYR A 201 17.80 -12.39 13.35
CA TYR A 201 18.76 -13.24 12.65
C TYR A 201 18.26 -13.58 11.24
N GLY A 202 18.94 -13.03 10.23
CA GLY A 202 18.90 -13.36 8.81
C GLY A 202 17.69 -14.13 8.27
N ILE A 203 16.64 -13.40 7.86
CA ILE A 203 15.96 -13.78 6.63
C ILE A 203 16.70 -13.07 5.51
N THR A 204 17.78 -13.70 5.04
CA THR A 204 18.40 -13.32 3.78
C THR A 204 17.36 -13.50 2.68
N ILE A 205 16.78 -12.39 2.20
CA ILE A 205 16.07 -12.41 0.93
C ILE A 205 17.17 -12.64 -0.11
N PRO A 206 17.25 -13.80 -0.79
CA PRO A 206 18.30 -14.02 -1.76
C PRO A 206 18.19 -12.94 -2.85
N PRO A 207 19.31 -12.34 -3.29
CA PRO A 207 19.28 -11.42 -4.40
C PRO A 207 18.69 -12.16 -5.61
N ARG A 208 17.66 -11.56 -6.23
CA ARG A 208 17.09 -12.07 -7.47
C ARG A 208 18.21 -12.22 -8.48
N PHE A 209 18.54 -13.46 -8.86
CA PHE A 209 19.36 -13.73 -10.02
C PHE A 209 18.67 -13.15 -11.26
N SER A 210 19.24 -12.08 -11.80
CA SER A 210 19.05 -11.67 -13.17
C SER A 210 19.75 -12.68 -14.08
N ALA A 211 18.95 -13.40 -14.88
CA ALA A 211 19.27 -13.89 -16.23
C ALA A 211 18.42 -15.11 -16.56
N PHE A 212 17.26 -14.89 -17.20
CA PHE A 212 16.65 -15.94 -18.01
C PHE A 212 17.27 -15.86 -19.41
N GLN A 213 18.51 -16.31 -19.55
CA GLN A 213 19.01 -16.73 -20.86
C GLN A 213 18.66 -18.21 -21.02
N ARG A 214 17.72 -18.54 -21.90
CA ARG A 214 17.49 -19.92 -22.34
C ARG A 214 18.53 -20.29 -23.39
N PRO A 215 19.36 -21.34 -23.20
CA PRO A 215 20.03 -22.01 -24.30
C PRO A 215 19.09 -23.05 -24.94
N PRO A 216 19.39 -23.48 -26.18
CA PRO A 216 18.44 -24.16 -27.05
C PRO A 216 18.34 -25.67 -26.77
N HIS A 217 17.15 -26.18 -27.06
CA HIS A 217 16.80 -27.56 -27.43
C HIS A 217 17.88 -28.64 -27.24
N LEU A 218 17.73 -29.47 -26.20
CA LEU A 218 18.14 -30.87 -26.27
C LEU A 218 16.91 -31.78 -26.20
N CYS A 219 16.74 -32.50 -27.30
CA CYS A 219 15.85 -33.63 -27.48
C CYS A 219 16.29 -34.75 -26.52
N CYS A 220 15.39 -35.26 -25.68
CA CYS A 220 15.60 -36.54 -25.02
C CYS A 220 14.26 -37.27 -24.91
N SER A 221 14.13 -38.27 -25.77
CA SER A 221 13.04 -39.23 -25.82
C SER A 221 13.02 -40.08 -24.54
N PHE A 222 11.90 -40.09 -23.82
CA PHE A 222 11.61 -41.15 -22.87
C PHE A 222 10.24 -41.77 -23.18
N HIS A 223 10.32 -43.06 -23.49
CA HIS A 223 9.24 -44.00 -23.72
C HIS A 223 8.53 -44.30 -22.38
N LEU A 224 7.21 -44.17 -22.32
CA LEU A 224 6.37 -44.68 -21.24
C LEU A 224 5.45 -45.76 -21.83
N PRO A 225 5.43 -47.00 -21.30
CA PRO A 225 4.51 -48.01 -21.77
C PRO A 225 3.12 -47.84 -21.16
N SER A 226 2.16 -48.33 -21.94
CA SER A 226 0.72 -48.25 -21.83
C SER A 226 0.12 -48.88 -20.58
N LEU A 227 -0.96 -48.27 -20.08
CA LEU A 227 -2.13 -49.01 -19.60
C LEU A 227 -3.38 -48.25 -20.05
N ARG A 228 -4.15 -48.94 -20.91
CA ARG A 228 -5.49 -48.58 -21.39
C ARG A 228 -6.53 -49.06 -20.37
N SER A 229 -7.78 -48.64 -20.63
CA SER A 229 -9.08 -49.06 -20.09
C SER A 229 -9.48 -48.39 -18.76
N ASP A 230 -10.66 -47.78 -18.61
CA ASP A 230 -11.78 -47.61 -19.54
C ASP A 230 -12.81 -46.61 -18.97
N LEU A 231 -13.47 -45.88 -19.89
CA LEU A 231 -14.80 -45.22 -19.80
C LEU A 231 -15.01 -44.09 -18.75
N CYS A 232 -15.64 -42.94 -19.05
CA CYS A 232 -16.52 -42.57 -20.14
C CYS A 232 -16.60 -41.03 -20.31
N CYS A 233 -16.77 -40.62 -21.58
CA CYS A 233 -17.27 -39.37 -22.18
C CYS A 233 -18.25 -38.52 -21.33
N LEU A 234 -18.42 -37.20 -21.51
CA LEU A 234 -18.57 -36.38 -22.73
C LEU A 234 -17.94 -34.96 -22.54
N LYS A 235 -17.11 -34.44 -23.46
CA LYS A 235 -17.45 -33.64 -24.68
C LYS A 235 -18.31 -32.40 -24.34
N LEU A 236 -17.86 -31.16 -24.58
CA LEU A 236 -17.56 -30.61 -25.91
C LEU A 236 -16.49 -29.49 -25.87
N CYS A 237 -15.55 -29.61 -26.80
CA CYS A 237 -14.59 -28.62 -27.24
C CYS A 237 -15.05 -28.09 -28.61
N ALA A 238 -14.82 -26.81 -28.92
CA ALA A 238 -14.80 -26.32 -30.29
C ALA A 238 -13.84 -25.12 -30.42
N CYS A 239 -12.55 -25.42 -30.60
CA CYS A 239 -11.65 -24.55 -31.36
C CYS A 239 -11.72 -24.95 -32.84
N ARG A 240 -11.84 -23.99 -33.75
CA ARG A 240 -11.34 -24.11 -35.12
C ARG A 240 -10.38 -22.97 -35.39
N SER A 241 -9.13 -23.34 -35.65
CA SER A 241 -8.13 -22.51 -36.31
C SER A 241 -8.23 -22.72 -37.82
N ALA A 242 -8.08 -21.65 -38.59
CA ALA A 242 -7.59 -21.72 -39.97
C ALA A 242 -6.72 -20.50 -40.23
N ALA A 243 -5.44 -20.73 -40.48
CA ALA A 243 -4.49 -19.74 -40.94
C ALA A 243 -4.43 -19.76 -42.47
N VAL A 244 -4.49 -18.59 -43.12
CA VAL A 244 -3.98 -18.38 -44.49
C VAL A 244 -3.25 -17.04 -44.51
N ARG A 245 -2.04 -17.05 -45.07
CA ARG A 245 -1.06 -15.95 -45.19
C ARG A 245 -1.45 -14.90 -46.26
N PRO A 246 -0.78 -13.71 -46.29
CA PRO A 246 -1.23 -12.52 -47.01
C PRO A 246 -0.55 -12.36 -48.39
N PRO A 247 -1.00 -11.39 -49.24
CA PRO A 247 -0.18 -10.86 -50.32
C PRO A 247 0.20 -9.38 -50.16
N SER A 248 1.49 -9.15 -50.40
CA SER A 248 2.24 -8.00 -50.95
C SER A 248 1.56 -6.65 -51.31
N TYR A 249 2.20 -5.58 -50.81
CA TYR A 249 2.59 -4.28 -51.42
C TYR A 249 1.97 -3.84 -52.77
N ARG A 250 1.43 -2.60 -52.79
CA ARG A 250 1.71 -1.60 -53.84
C ARG A 250 1.60 -0.16 -53.30
N ARG A 251 2.66 0.62 -53.55
CA ARG A 251 2.71 2.08 -53.46
C ARG A 251 1.89 2.68 -54.60
N THR A 252 1.14 3.75 -54.32
CA THR A 252 0.87 4.82 -55.29
C THR A 252 0.89 6.16 -54.57
N SER A 253 1.95 6.93 -54.86
CA SER A 253 2.00 8.37 -54.74
C SER A 253 1.23 9.02 -55.88
N VAL A 254 0.30 9.95 -55.64
CA VAL A 254 0.01 11.06 -56.57
C VAL A 254 -0.37 12.30 -55.76
N ARG A 255 0.23 13.42 -56.17
CA ARG A 255 0.13 14.80 -55.69
C ARG A 255 -1.28 15.39 -55.88
N ARG A 256 -1.72 16.23 -54.95
CA ARG A 256 -1.81 17.70 -55.08
C ARG A 256 -2.08 18.31 -53.71
#